data_AF-A0A087TMY6-F1
#
_entry.id   AF-A0A087TMY6-F1
#
_cell.length_a   1.000
_cell.length_b   1.000
_cell.length_c   1.000
_cell.angle_alpha   90.00
_cell.angle_beta   90.00
_cell.angle_gamma   90.00
#
_symmetry.space_group_name_H-M   'P 1'
#
loop_
_entity.id
_entity.type
_entity.pdbx_description
1 polymer ?
#
loop_
_entity_poly.entity_id
_entity_poly.type
_entity_poly.pdbx_seq_one_letter_code
_entity_poly.pdbx_strand_id
1 'polypeptide(L)' 'MFTGELAESRQTEVTIRDIDEHAMELLIDFAYTSHIIVEENNVQVLLPAACLLQMAEIQEVCCEFLKRQLD' A
#
# COMPACT_ATOMS: atom_id res chain seq x y z
N MET A 1 -3.73 -3.78 14.26
CA MET A 1 -4.82 -2.79 14.11
C MET A 1 -6.15 -3.37 14.56
N PHE A 2 -6.71 -4.40 13.90
CA PHE A 2 -8.10 -4.82 14.16
C PHE A 2 -8.30 -6.01 15.12
N THR A 3 -7.37 -6.97 15.18
CA THR A 3 -7.52 -8.21 15.96
C THR A 3 -6.64 -8.30 17.21
N GLY A 4 -5.87 -7.24 17.51
CA GLY A 4 -4.99 -7.18 18.67
C GLY A 4 -5.56 -6.38 19.84
N GLU A 5 -4.76 -6.17 20.89
CA GLU A 5 -5.13 -5.36 22.06
C GLU A 5 -4.77 -3.86 21.93
N LEU A 6 -4.44 -3.41 20.72
CA LEU A 6 -4.19 -2.00 20.45
C LEU A 6 -5.48 -1.19 20.56
N ALA A 7 -5.38 0.12 20.82
CA ALA A 7 -6.56 0.98 20.97
C ALA A 7 -7.43 1.00 19.70
N GLU A 8 -6.80 0.91 18.54
CA GLU A 8 -7.43 0.86 17.22
C GLU A 8 -8.40 -0.33 17.06
N SER A 9 -8.20 -1.44 17.79
CA SER A 9 -9.08 -2.61 17.67
C SER A 9 -10.48 -2.38 18.25
N ARG A 10 -10.64 -1.31 19.03
CA ARG A 10 -11.91 -0.91 19.67
C ARG A 10 -12.54 0.31 18.98
N GLN A 11 -11.91 0.84 17.93
CA GLN A 11 -12.39 2.01 17.21
C GLN A 11 -13.16 1.60 15.95
N THR A 12 -14.22 2.35 15.64
CA THR A 12 -14.99 2.18 14.39
C THR A 12 -14.32 2.87 13.20
N GLU A 13 -13.42 3.80 13.46
CA GLU A 13 -12.65 4.56 12.47
C GLU A 13 -11.18 4.49 12.87
N VAL A 14 -10.29 4.22 11.91
CA VAL A 14 -8.85 4.19 12.14
C VAL A 14 -8.16 5.18 11.22
N THR A 15 -7.47 6.15 11.80
CA THR A 15 -6.65 7.10 11.04
C THR A 15 -5.34 6.45 10.64
N ILE A 16 -5.12 6.28 9.34
CA ILE A 16 -3.84 5.88 8.79
C ILE A 16 -3.02 7.14 8.50
N ARG A 17 -1.77 7.14 8.96
CA ARG A 17 -0.82 8.25 8.79
C ARG A 17 0.32 7.82 7.89
N ASP A 18 1.02 8.80 7.33
CA ASP A 18 2.24 8.60 6.54
C ASP A 18 2.02 7.78 5.26
N ILE A 19 0.78 7.76 4.75
CA ILE A 19 0.40 7.17 3.47
C ILE A 19 -0.26 8.26 2.61
N ASP A 20 0.17 8.35 1.36
CA ASP A 20 -0.44 9.21 0.35
C ASP A 20 -1.88 8.78 0.04
N GLU A 21 -2.79 9.73 -0.12
CA GLU A 21 -4.22 9.46 -0.32
C GLU A 21 -4.48 8.61 -1.58
N HIS A 22 -3.74 8.86 -2.66
CA HIS A 22 -3.87 8.15 -3.91
C HIS A 22 -3.28 6.74 -3.81
N ALA A 23 -2.16 6.59 -3.10
CA ALA A 23 -1.62 5.26 -2.81
C ALA A 23 -2.62 4.42 -2.00
N MET A 24 -3.27 5.00 -0.98
CA MET A 24 -4.28 4.29 -0.19
C MET A 24 -5.47 3.83 -1.05
N GLU A 25 -5.97 4.69 -1.94
CA GLU A 25 -7.06 4.36 -2.87
C GLU A 25 -6.69 3.14 -3.74
N LEU A 26 -5.52 3.14 -4.37
CA LEU A 26 -5.05 2.03 -5.21
C LEU A 26 -4.89 0.73 -4.41
N LEU A 27 -4.41 0.80 -3.18
CA LEU A 27 -4.24 -0.37 -2.31
C LEU A 27 -5.59 -0.95 -1.88
N ILE A 28 -6.60 -0.11 -1.63
CA ILE A 28 -7.97 -0.55 -1.34
C ILE A 28 -8.56 -1.20 -2.58
N ASP A 29 -8.45 -0.58 -3.74
CA ASP A 29 -8.94 -1.13 -5.00
C ASP A 29 -8.32 -2.50 -5.28
N PHE A 30 -7.01 -2.65 -5.08
CA PHE A 30 -6.34 -3.94 -5.15
C PHE A 30 -6.91 -4.94 -4.15
N ALA A 31 -7.13 -4.55 -2.89
CA ALA A 31 -7.65 -5.45 -1.87
C ALA A 31 -9.04 -6.02 -2.23
N TYR A 32 -9.85 -5.28 -2.98
CA TYR A 32 -11.20 -5.70 -3.40
C TYR A 32 -11.26 -6.31 -4.80
N THR A 33 -10.31 -6.00 -5.69
CA THR A 33 -10.34 -6.44 -7.10
C THR A 33 -9.20 -7.38 -7.48
N SER A 34 -8.18 -7.50 -6.63
CA SER A 34 -6.91 -8.16 -6.92
C SER A 34 -6.20 -7.63 -8.17
N HIS A 35 -6.45 -6.37 -8.53
CA HIS A 35 -5.87 -5.73 -9.71
C HIS A 35 -5.28 -4.37 -9.35
N ILE A 36 -4.06 -4.10 -9.81
CA ILE A 36 -3.37 -2.83 -9.60
C ILE A 36 -2.45 -2.54 -10.78
N ILE A 37 -2.34 -1.26 -11.16
CA ILE A 37 -1.46 -0.81 -12.24
C ILE A 37 -0.34 0.02 -11.62
N VAL A 38 0.90 -0.45 -11.80
CA VAL A 38 2.10 0.24 -11.32
C VAL A 38 2.72 1.03 -12.47
N GLU A 39 2.91 2.33 -12.26
CA GLU A 39 3.43 3.28 -13.23
C GLU A 39 4.49 4.19 -12.58
N GLU A 40 5.29 4.89 -13.38
CA GLU A 40 6.38 5.75 -12.88
C GLU A 40 5.90 6.87 -11.93
N ASN A 41 4.69 7.38 -12.16
CA ASN A 41 4.09 8.45 -11.37
C ASN A 41 3.58 7.98 -9.99
N ASN A 42 3.22 6.70 -9.84
CA ASN A 42 2.59 6.17 -8.64
C ASN A 42 3.52 5.26 -7.82
N VAL A 43 4.51 4.62 -8.45
CA VAL A 43 5.38 3.62 -7.80
C VAL A 43 6.14 4.18 -6.59
N GLN A 44 6.49 5.47 -6.63
CA GLN A 44 7.23 6.13 -5.54
C GLN A 44 6.41 6.29 -4.27
N VAL A 45 5.09 6.51 -4.39
CA VAL A 45 4.17 6.63 -3.24
C VAL A 45 3.56 5.27 -2.87
N LEU A 46 3.40 4.38 -3.84
CA LEU A 46 2.82 3.06 -3.66
C LEU A 46 3.75 2.11 -2.89
N LEU A 47 5.06 2.13 -3.19
CA LEU A 47 6.02 1.24 -2.52
C LEU A 47 6.09 1.48 -1.00
N PRO A 48 6.27 2.72 -0.48
CA PRO A 48 6.25 2.97 0.95
C PRO A 48 4.92 2.55 1.61
N ALA A 49 3.80 2.83 0.96
CA ALA A 49 2.47 2.47 1.47
C ALA A 49 2.29 0.95 1.55
N ALA A 50 2.69 0.20 0.52
CA ALA A 50 2.70 -1.26 0.52
C ALA A 50 3.62 -1.83 1.59
N CYS A 51 4.79 -1.21 1.84
CA CYS A 51 5.68 -1.59 2.93
C CYS A 51 5.02 -1.39 4.31
N LEU A 52 4.38 -0.24 4.53
CA LEU A 52 3.72 0.10 5.80
C LEU A 52 2.54 -0.84 6.11
N LEU A 53 1.74 -1.16 5.09
CA LEU A 53 0.59 -2.07 5.21
C LEU A 53 0.97 -3.56 5.07
N GLN A 54 2.25 -3.85 4.84
CA GLN A 54 2.81 -5.21 4.70
C GLN A 54 2.19 -6.01 3.54
N MET A 55 1.91 -5.34 2.42
CA MET A 55 1.37 -5.96 1.20
C MET A 55 2.52 -6.46 0.31
N ALA A 56 3.03 -7.65 0.62
CA ALA A 56 4.24 -8.22 0.01
C ALA A 56 4.17 -8.32 -1.53
N GLU A 57 3.03 -8.73 -2.08
CA GLU A 57 2.86 -8.86 -3.54
C GLU A 57 3.05 -7.52 -4.26
N ILE A 58 2.45 -6.45 -3.73
CA ILE A 58 2.58 -5.10 -4.30
C ILE A 58 4.00 -4.57 -4.11
N GLN A 59 4.61 -4.84 -2.95
CA GLN A 59 5.99 -4.46 -2.68
C GLN A 59 6.96 -5.08 -3.70
N GLU A 60 6.80 -6.37 -4.00
CA GLU A 60 7.63 -7.07 -4.98
C GLU A 60 7.46 -6.48 -6.39
N VAL A 61 6.22 -6.27 -6.84
CA VAL A 61 5.93 -5.67 -8.16
C VAL A 61 6.53 -4.27 -8.27
N CYS A 62 6.37 -3.42 -7.25
CA CYS A 62 6.96 -2.08 -7.25
C CYS A 62 8.50 -2.12 -7.27
N CYS A 63 9.11 -3.04 -6.51
CA CYS A 63 10.57 -3.20 -6.50
C CYS A 63 11.09 -3.70 -7.85
N GLU A 64 10.41 -4.63 -8.50
CA GLU A 64 10.77 -5.08 -9.85
C GLU A 64 10.66 -3.95 -10.87
N PHE A 65 9.58 -3.17 -10.81
CA PHE A 65 9.38 -2.03 -11.69
C PHE A 65 10.53 -1.02 -11.56
N LEU A 66 10.90 -0.64 -10.33
CA LEU A 66 11.99 0.29 -10.09
C LEU A 66 13.35 -0.24 -10.53
N LYS A 67 13.61 -1.55 -10.36
CA LYS A 67 14.85 -2.17 -10.85
C LYS A 67 14.97 -2.09 -12.37
N ARG A 68 13.88 -2.35 -13.10
CA ARG A 68 13.87 -2.28 -14.58
C ARG A 68 14.09 -0.87 -15.13
N GLN A 69 13.85 0.17 -14.34
CA GLN A 69 14.07 1.57 -14.71
C GLN A 69 15.52 2.05 -14.44
N LEU A 70 16.29 1.26 -13.69
CA LEU A 70 17.70 1.54 -13.37
C LEU A 70 18.68 0.85 -14.34
N ASP A 71 18.21 -0.13 -15.12
CA ASP A 71 18.94 -0.79 -16.22
C ASP A 71 18.75 -0.04 -17.55
#